data_AF-L9WZQ0-F1
#
_entry.id   AF-L9WZQ0-F1
#
_cell.length_a   1.000
_cell.length_b   1.000
_cell.length_c   1.000
_cell.angle_alpha   90.00
_cell.angle_beta   90.00
_cell.angle_gamma   90.00
#
_symmetry.space_group_name_H-M   'P 1'
#
loop_
_entity.id
_entity.type
_entity.pdbx_description
1 polymer ?
#
loop_
_entity_poly.entity_id
_entity_poly.type
_entity_poly.pdbx_seq_one_letter_code
_entity_poly.pdbx_strand_id
1 'polypeptide(L)' 'MTGHSPHRGVAESSRTPTPEQPTSHSHADISTANALLGDEPTRDIREGVREFIDWDQATREWDEPLVRQS' A
#
# COMPACT_ATOMS: atom_id res chain seq x y z
N MET A 1 -35.57 39.82 -27.04
CA MET A 1 -35.16 39.41 -25.68
C MET A 1 -36.11 38.26 -25.34
N THR A 2 -35.70 37.00 -25.28
CA THR A 2 -34.67 36.43 -24.41
C THR A 2 -34.10 35.17 -25.07
N GLY A 3 -32.76 35.05 -25.11
CA GLY A 3 -32.06 33.93 -25.74
C GLY A 3 -32.14 32.64 -24.92
N HIS A 4 -32.29 31.52 -25.61
CA HIS A 4 -32.19 30.18 -25.04
C HIS A 4 -30.76 29.68 -25.26
N SER A 5 -29.96 29.56 -24.20
CA SER A 5 -28.62 28.95 -24.25
C SER A 5 -28.70 27.47 -23.85
N PRO A 6 -27.96 26.57 -24.54
CA PRO A 6 -27.97 25.15 -24.22
C PRO A 6 -26.89 24.84 -23.18
N HIS A 7 -27.28 24.29 -22.03
CA HIS A 7 -26.32 23.74 -21.07
C HIS A 7 -25.90 22.34 -21.51
N ARG A 8 -24.81 22.33 -22.30
CA ARG A 8 -23.67 21.40 -22.30
C ARG A 8 -23.91 20.01 -21.68
N GLY A 9 -23.85 18.99 -22.54
CA GLY A 9 -23.91 17.59 -22.15
C GLY A 9 -22.89 17.23 -21.06
N VAL A 10 -23.37 16.44 -20.10
CA VAL A 10 -22.55 15.66 -19.18
C VAL A 10 -21.73 14.69 -20.02
N ALA A 11 -20.44 14.99 -20.18
CA ALA A 11 -19.49 14.02 -20.70
C ALA A 11 -19.38 12.89 -19.68
N GLU A 12 -19.88 11.70 -20.04
CA GLU A 12 -19.55 10.47 -19.34
C GLU A 12 -18.02 10.37 -19.28
N SER A 13 -17.48 10.54 -18.08
CA SER A 13 -16.06 10.34 -17.81
C SER A 13 -15.80 8.84 -17.85
N SER A 14 -15.58 8.32 -19.06
CA SER A 14 -15.01 7.00 -19.27
C SER A 14 -13.61 6.99 -18.67
N ARG A 15 -13.50 6.73 -17.36
CA ARG A 15 -12.21 6.44 -16.72
C ARG A 15 -11.75 5.10 -17.26
N THR A 16 -10.97 5.13 -18.33
CA THR A 16 -10.06 4.04 -18.65
C THR A 16 -9.19 3.78 -17.41
N PRO A 17 -9.06 2.52 -16.95
CA PRO A 17 -8.10 2.21 -15.89
C PRO A 17 -6.73 2.67 -16.37
N THR A 18 -6.11 3.55 -15.59
CA THR A 18 -4.76 4.01 -15.87
C THR A 18 -3.84 2.79 -15.83
N PRO A 19 -2.96 2.57 -16.83
CA PRO A 19 -2.01 1.47 -16.78
C PRO A 19 -1.25 1.55 -15.46
N GLU A 20 -1.18 0.42 -14.77
CA GLU A 20 -0.47 0.23 -13.51
C GLU A 20 0.81 1.08 -13.45
N GLN A 21 0.82 2.04 -12.51
CA GLN A 21 1.99 2.88 -12.26
C GLN A 21 3.16 1.95 -11.94
N PRO A 22 4.30 2.03 -12.65
CA PRO A 22 5.43 1.16 -12.35
C PRO A 22 5.88 1.44 -10.92
N THR A 23 5.70 0.47 -10.03
CA THR A 23 6.16 0.58 -8.65
C THR A 23 7.69 0.63 -8.68
N SER A 24 8.28 1.74 -8.25
CA SER A 24 9.72 1.81 -8.06
C SER A 24 10.07 0.82 -6.94
N HIS A 25 10.70 -0.31 -7.29
CA HIS A 25 11.23 -1.24 -6.31
C HIS A 25 12.32 -0.50 -5.52
N SER A 26 12.09 -0.28 -4.23
CA SER A 26 13.12 0.22 -3.33
C SER A 26 13.96 -0.97 -2.85
N HIS A 27 15.26 -0.94 -3.12
CA HIS A 27 16.23 -1.89 -2.58
C HIS A 27 17.12 -1.15 -1.60
N ALA A 28 17.17 -1.61 -0.35
CA ALA A 28 18.06 -1.08 0.68
C ALA A 28 19.24 -2.02 0.85
N ASP A 29 20.46 -1.53 0.62
CA ASP A 29 21.68 -2.28 0.91
C ASP A 29 21.95 -2.28 2.42
N ILE A 30 22.34 -3.43 2.95
CA ILE A 30 22.57 -3.63 4.39
C ILE A 30 24.05 -3.77 4.77
N SER A 31 24.97 -3.69 3.79
CA SER A 31 26.39 -3.99 4.02
C SER A 31 27.02 -3.20 5.17
N THR A 32 26.61 -1.94 5.33
CA THR A 32 27.09 -1.06 6.42
C THR A 32 26.60 -1.53 7.79
N ALA A 33 25.34 -1.95 7.89
CA ALA A 33 24.77 -2.48 9.13
C ALA A 33 25.46 -3.79 9.53
N ASN A 34 25.68 -4.70 8.57
CA ASN A 34 26.40 -5.96 8.82
C ASN A 34 27.84 -5.67 9.29
N ALA A 35 28.55 -4.74 8.64
CA ALA A 35 29.95 -4.43 8.95
C ALA A 35 30.14 -3.76 10.33
N LEU A 36 29.21 -2.90 10.75
CA LEU A 36 29.35 -2.12 11.97
C LEU A 36 28.63 -2.72 13.18
N LEU A 37 27.53 -3.43 12.95
CA LEU A 37 26.63 -3.93 14.00
C LEU A 37 26.53 -5.45 14.03
N GLY A 38 27.06 -6.15 13.02
CA GLY A 38 26.86 -7.60 12.88
C GLY A 38 25.41 -7.97 12.62
N ASP A 39 24.63 -7.05 12.05
CA ASP A 39 23.20 -7.22 11.79
C ASP A 39 22.99 -8.17 10.59
N GLU A 40 22.85 -9.46 10.85
CA GLU A 40 22.57 -10.49 9.83
C GLU A 40 21.08 -10.85 9.84
N PRO A 41 20.39 -10.81 8.68
CA PRO A 41 19.00 -11.25 8.58
C PRO A 41 18.87 -12.72 8.99
N THR A 42 18.08 -12.98 10.03
CA THR A 42 17.83 -14.34 10.52
C THR A 42 16.62 -15.01 9.88
N ARG A 43 15.86 -14.26 9.07
CA ARG A 43 14.61 -14.68 8.42
C ARG A 43 14.65 -14.34 6.94
N ASP A 44 14.20 -15.26 6.11
CA ASP A 44 13.88 -14.92 4.73
C ASP A 44 12.48 -14.29 4.63
N ILE A 45 12.19 -13.64 3.50
CA ILE A 45 10.93 -12.91 3.31
C ILE A 45 9.69 -13.79 3.46
N ARG A 46 9.75 -15.06 3.03
CA ARG A 46 8.59 -15.97 3.10
C ARG A 46 8.36 -16.45 4.52
N GLU A 47 9.43 -16.74 5.24
CA GLU A 47 9.37 -17.09 6.66
C GLU A 47 8.82 -15.91 7.47
N GLY A 48 9.43 -14.73 7.34
CA GLY A 48 9.02 -13.54 8.08
C GLY A 48 7.57 -13.12 7.82
N VAL A 49 7.11 -13.18 6.55
CA VAL A 49 5.71 -12.87 6.22
C VAL A 49 4.74 -13.87 6.85
N ARG A 50 5.11 -15.16 6.93
CA ARG A 50 4.25 -16.17 7.55
C ARG A 50 4.14 -15.94 9.06
N GLU A 51 5.26 -15.75 9.73
CA GLU A 51 5.31 -15.44 11.18
C GLU A 51 4.50 -14.18 11.49
N PHE A 52 4.60 -13.15 10.64
CA PHE A 52 3.81 -11.93 10.77
C PHE A 52 2.30 -12.18 10.66
N ILE A 53 1.85 -12.96 9.67
CA ILE A 53 0.43 -13.29 9.50
C ILE A 53 -0.11 -14.06 10.71
N ASP A 54 0.67 -15.02 11.22
CA ASP A 54 0.27 -15.83 12.37
C ASP A 54 0.17 -14.94 13.63
N TRP A 55 1.12 -14.02 13.81
CA TRP A 55 1.10 -13.05 14.91
C TRP A 55 -0.11 -12.11 14.80
N ASP A 56 -0.36 -11.51 13.62
CA ASP A 56 -1.48 -10.59 13.38
C ASP A 56 -2.83 -11.22 13.73
N GLN A 57 -3.04 -12.48 13.33
CA GLN A 57 -4.26 -13.21 13.69
C GLN A 57 -4.38 -13.46 15.19
N ALA A 58 -3.26 -13.74 15.87
CA ALA A 58 -3.23 -13.99 17.31
C ALA A 58 -3.40 -12.71 18.15
N THR A 59 -3.06 -11.54 17.61
CA THR A 59 -3.12 -10.25 18.33
C THR A 59 -4.20 -9.31 17.81
N ARG A 60 -5.12 -9.80 16.99
CA ARG A 60 -6.16 -8.99 16.32
C ARG A 60 -6.97 -8.08 17.26
N GLU A 61 -7.19 -8.50 18.50
CA GLU A 61 -7.89 -7.71 19.53
C GLU A 61 -7.15 -6.42 19.93
N TRP A 62 -5.84 -6.35 19.68
CA TRP A 62 -5.01 -5.19 19.97
C TRP A 62 -5.23 -4.04 18.98
N ASP A 63 -5.50 -4.36 17.71
CA ASP A 63 -5.71 -3.40 16.62
C ASP A 63 -7.19 -3.09 16.34
N GLU A 64 -8.12 -3.94 16.79
CA GLU A 64 -9.57 -3.72 16.66
C GLU A 64 -10.04 -2.32 17.08
N PRO A 65 -9.53 -1.70 18.17
CA PRO A 65 -9.91 -0.35 18.58
C PRO A 65 -9.44 0.75 17.61
N LEU A 66 -8.41 0.50 16.80
CA LEU A 66 -7.83 1.46 15.85
C LEU A 66 -8.50 1.39 14.47
N VAL A 67 -9.22 0.29 14.19
CA VAL A 67 -10.06 0.15 13.00
C VAL A 67 -11.32 1.02 13.19
N ARG A 68 -11.21 2.27 12.77
CA ARG A 68 -12.34 3.20 12.74
C ARG A 68 -13.47 2.59 11.91
N GLN A 69 -14.59 2.25 12.55
CA GLN A 69 -15.86 1.98 11.87
C GLN A 69 -16.13 3.18 10.95
N SER A 70 -16.00 2.97 9.65
CA SER A 70 -16.26 3.98 8.62
C SER A 70 -17.64 3.75 8.04
#